data_AF-A0A8J8EKE7-F1
#
_entry.id   AF-A0A8J8EKE7-F1
#
_cell.length_a   1.000
_cell.length_b   1.000
_cell.length_c   1.000
_cell.angle_alpha   90.00
_cell.angle_beta   90.00
_cell.angle_gamma   90.00
#
_symmetry.space_group_name_H-M   'P 1'
#
loop_
_entity.id
_entity.type
_entity.pdbx_description
1 polymer ?
#
loop_
_entity_poly.entity_id
_entity_poly.type
_entity_poly.pdbx_seq_one_letter_code
_entity_poly.pdbx_strand_id
1 'polypeptide(L)'
;MNGRTITKLLILSIILLFLAVVLYSKMPIRETEQDEGSKNCLLTSNVSYWPSMPVVTVHRYLPNGSVVEYEESFTPWPHGDKGFYVIEDWAEELGISPPCYITKATGKAVLEAEGKAGYGLFLRWRVKNDGNSWSDLKRVDKRKETAVSAGSVRVAVYTIPISNGSWKIEAGELLENPYWFNSTGGGRFVSTWFNGTCTCKPEEILKATLKKIKSAGFKEKEHVGILETEVLKPMYSAFFVRDNHLYIEFVEVRGMDLVRVLMIMGDEEVVKAYAEAFTAGSIEG
;
A
#
# COMPACT_ATOMS: atom_id res chain seq x y z
N MET A 1 25.79 -53.16 26.98
CA MET A 1 24.46 -52.64 27.36
C MET A 1 23.46 -53.79 27.36
N ASN A 2 22.86 -54.12 28.50
CA ASN A 2 21.95 -55.25 28.64
C ASN A 2 20.65 -55.01 27.87
N GLY A 3 20.22 -55.99 27.05
CA GLY A 3 19.01 -55.91 26.22
C GLY A 3 17.73 -55.53 26.97
N ARG A 4 17.63 -55.89 28.27
CA ARG A 4 16.54 -55.46 29.17
C ARG A 4 16.42 -53.93 29.33
N THR A 5 17.51 -53.19 29.20
CA THR A 5 17.53 -51.73 29.35
C THR A 5 16.98 -51.05 28.09
N ILE A 6 17.31 -51.61 26.92
CA ILE A 6 16.85 -51.12 25.62
C ILE A 6 15.33 -51.32 25.49
N THR A 7 14.81 -52.48 25.89
CA THR A 7 13.37 -52.75 25.86
C THR A 7 12.58 -51.80 26.77
N LYS A 8 13.12 -51.45 27.96
CA LYS A 8 12.47 -50.51 28.88
C LYS A 8 12.42 -49.08 28.31
N LEU A 9 13.50 -48.63 27.66
CA LEU A 9 13.55 -47.32 27.00
C LEU A 9 12.58 -47.22 25.82
N LEU A 10 12.42 -48.30 25.06
CA LEU A 10 11.50 -48.34 23.91
C LEU A 10 10.03 -48.27 24.37
N ILE A 11 9.68 -49.01 25.43
CA ILE A 11 8.33 -48.98 26.00
C ILE A 11 8.01 -47.58 26.57
N LEU A 12 8.96 -46.95 27.26
CA LEU A 12 8.77 -45.61 27.81
C LEU A 12 8.55 -44.56 26.71
N SER A 13 9.30 -44.65 25.61
CA SER A 13 9.15 -43.76 24.44
C SER A 13 7.78 -43.89 23.79
N ILE A 14 7.28 -45.13 23.62
CA ILE A 14 5.94 -45.37 23.06
C ILE A 14 4.84 -44.82 23.97
N ILE A 15 4.96 -45.00 25.29
CA ILE A 15 3.99 -44.46 26.26
C ILE A 15 3.97 -42.93 26.21
N LEU A 16 5.13 -42.28 26.14
CA LEU A 16 5.24 -40.82 26.01
C LEU A 16 4.61 -40.32 24.71
N LEU A 17 4.81 -41.03 23.59
CA LEU A 17 4.19 -40.68 22.32
C LEU A 17 2.67 -40.79 22.38
N PHE A 18 2.15 -41.86 22.98
CA PHE A 18 0.70 -42.04 23.16
C PHE A 18 0.10 -40.97 24.07
N LEU A 19 0.77 -40.61 25.17
CA LEU A 19 0.34 -39.51 26.04
C LEU A 19 0.35 -38.16 25.31
N ALA A 20 1.37 -37.89 24.49
CA ALA A 20 1.43 -36.68 23.68
C ALA A 20 0.27 -36.61 22.67
N VAL A 21 -0.05 -37.70 21.97
CA VAL A 21 -1.18 -37.76 21.01
C VAL A 21 -2.53 -37.62 21.72
N VAL A 22 -2.69 -38.23 22.90
CA VAL A 22 -3.93 -38.09 23.69
C VAL A 22 -4.09 -36.68 24.25
N LEU A 23 -3.00 -36.05 24.69
CA LEU A 23 -3.02 -34.64 25.13
C LEU A 23 -3.32 -33.70 23.95
N TYR A 24 -2.78 -33.98 22.77
CA TYR A 24 -3.05 -33.19 21.56
C TYR A 24 -4.49 -33.35 21.07
N SER A 25 -5.07 -34.54 21.18
CA SER A 25 -6.47 -34.80 20.79
C SER A 25 -7.50 -34.38 21.86
N LYS A 26 -7.06 -34.13 23.10
CA LYS A 26 -7.89 -33.55 24.17
C LYS A 26 -7.65 -32.07 24.41
N MET A 27 -6.77 -31.41 23.66
CA MET A 27 -6.78 -29.94 23.63
C MET A 27 -8.15 -29.54 23.09
N PRO A 28 -8.93 -28.74 23.84
CA PRO A 28 -10.14 -28.16 23.28
C PRO A 28 -9.69 -27.40 22.03
N ILE A 29 -10.23 -27.81 20.89
CA ILE A 29 -10.20 -26.98 19.69
C ILE A 29 -10.77 -25.66 20.17
N ARG A 30 -9.90 -24.65 20.30
CA ARG A 30 -10.30 -23.30 20.60
C ARG A 30 -11.18 -22.96 19.40
N GLU A 31 -12.49 -23.11 19.58
CA GLU A 31 -13.48 -22.55 18.68
C GLU A 31 -13.02 -21.11 18.52
N THR A 32 -12.44 -20.82 17.35
CA THR A 32 -12.31 -19.47 16.88
C THR A 32 -13.69 -18.91 17.02
N GLU A 33 -13.89 -18.01 17.98
CA GLU A 33 -15.04 -17.13 18.01
C GLU A 33 -15.21 -16.68 16.56
N GLN A 34 -16.28 -17.19 15.98
CA GLN A 34 -16.78 -16.75 14.70
C GLN A 34 -16.98 -15.25 14.93
N ASP A 35 -16.08 -14.45 14.35
CA ASP A 35 -16.16 -13.00 14.33
C ASP A 35 -17.44 -12.67 13.55
N GLU A 36 -18.58 -12.71 14.23
CA GLU A 36 -19.89 -12.30 13.77
C GLU A 36 -19.78 -10.81 13.38
N GLY A 37 -19.39 -10.56 12.13
CA GLY A 37 -19.42 -9.21 11.56
C GLY A 37 -18.31 -8.84 10.59
N SER A 38 -17.26 -9.65 10.37
CA SER A 38 -16.29 -9.33 9.32
C SER A 38 -16.84 -9.76 7.95
N LYS A 39 -17.72 -8.94 7.34
CA LYS A 39 -17.93 -9.02 5.89
C LYS A 39 -16.56 -8.90 5.24
N ASN A 40 -16.08 -9.97 4.60
CA ASN A 40 -14.83 -9.92 3.88
C ASN A 40 -14.97 -8.86 2.77
N CYS A 41 -14.13 -7.82 2.82
CA CYS A 41 -14.06 -6.80 1.80
C CYS A 41 -13.49 -7.42 0.53
N LEU A 42 -14.30 -7.48 -0.52
CA LEU A 42 -13.97 -8.12 -1.79
C LEU A 42 -14.17 -7.15 -2.94
N LEU A 43 -13.36 -7.29 -3.99
CA LEU A 43 -13.66 -6.66 -5.27
C LEU A 43 -14.82 -7.40 -5.93
N THR A 44 -15.66 -6.68 -6.66
CA THR A 44 -16.73 -7.28 -7.47
C THR A 44 -16.21 -7.97 -8.74
N SER A 45 -14.94 -7.77 -9.11
CA SER A 45 -14.29 -8.40 -10.26
C SER A 45 -12.79 -8.51 -10.03
N ASN A 46 -12.12 -9.37 -10.79
CA ASN A 46 -10.67 -9.52 -10.70
C ASN A 46 -9.96 -8.35 -11.40
N VAL A 47 -8.80 -7.98 -10.89
CA VAL A 47 -7.90 -7.00 -11.48
C VAL A 47 -6.52 -7.63 -11.62
N SER A 48 -5.84 -7.34 -12.73
CA SER A 48 -4.46 -7.75 -12.96
C SER A 48 -3.53 -6.63 -12.50
N TYR A 49 -2.50 -6.99 -11.74
CA TYR A 49 -1.50 -6.04 -11.26
C TYR A 49 -0.20 -6.19 -12.03
N TRP A 50 0.49 -5.07 -12.17
CA TRP A 50 1.83 -5.00 -12.74
C TRP A 50 2.76 -4.36 -11.71
N PRO A 51 3.95 -4.92 -11.49
CA PRO A 51 4.98 -4.31 -10.66
C PRO A 51 5.22 -2.87 -11.10
N SER A 52 5.21 -1.92 -10.15
CA SER A 52 5.37 -0.51 -10.48
C SER A 52 6.17 0.27 -9.45
N MET A 53 6.92 1.26 -9.93
CA MET A 53 7.39 2.39 -9.11
C MET A 53 6.20 3.04 -8.38
N PRO A 54 6.41 3.76 -7.26
CA PRO A 54 5.36 4.31 -6.40
C PRO A 54 4.68 5.52 -7.07
N VAL A 55 4.02 5.23 -8.18
CA VAL A 55 3.23 6.11 -9.03
C VAL A 55 1.91 5.40 -9.26
N VAL A 56 0.83 6.12 -9.02
CA VAL A 56 -0.52 5.65 -9.29
C VAL A 56 -1.07 6.50 -10.41
N THR A 57 -1.47 5.88 -11.51
CA THR A 57 -2.18 6.56 -12.61
C THR A 57 -3.51 5.85 -12.85
N VAL A 58 -4.62 6.53 -12.62
CA VAL A 58 -5.98 5.98 -12.76
C VAL A 58 -6.88 6.97 -13.48
N HIS A 59 -7.56 6.52 -14.52
CA HIS A 59 -8.56 7.29 -15.24
C HIS A 59 -9.95 6.72 -14.98
N ARG A 60 -10.83 7.50 -14.38
CA ARG A 60 -12.23 7.12 -14.18
C ARG A 60 -13.07 7.60 -15.36
N TYR A 61 -13.80 6.69 -15.98
CA TYR A 61 -14.74 7.00 -17.06
C TYR A 61 -16.14 7.20 -16.48
N LEU A 62 -16.72 8.37 -16.73
CA LEU A 62 -18.03 8.76 -16.20
C LEU A 62 -19.14 8.46 -17.22
N PRO A 63 -20.39 8.22 -16.76
CA PRO A 63 -21.51 7.89 -17.65
C PRO A 63 -21.83 8.95 -18.71
N ASN A 64 -21.48 10.22 -18.46
CA ASN A 64 -21.63 11.33 -19.40
C ASN A 64 -20.51 11.37 -20.47
N GLY A 65 -19.64 10.36 -20.54
CA GLY A 65 -18.52 10.29 -21.49
C GLY A 65 -17.29 11.12 -21.12
N SER A 66 -17.32 11.82 -19.97
CA SER A 66 -16.15 12.52 -19.44
C SER A 66 -15.21 11.56 -18.71
N VAL A 67 -13.96 11.99 -18.52
CA VAL A 67 -12.91 11.24 -17.84
C VAL A 67 -12.31 12.10 -16.75
N VAL A 68 -12.06 11.50 -15.59
CA VAL A 68 -11.26 12.11 -14.53
C VAL A 68 -9.94 11.35 -14.44
N GLU A 69 -8.84 12.03 -14.69
CA GLU A 69 -7.47 11.48 -14.65
C GLU A 69 -6.84 11.86 -13.32
N TYR A 70 -6.41 10.86 -12.54
CA TYR A 70 -5.67 11.00 -11.30
C TYR A 70 -4.29 10.39 -11.46
N GLU A 71 -3.25 11.17 -11.17
CA GLU A 71 -1.88 10.69 -11.05
C GLU A 71 -1.28 11.19 -9.73
N GLU A 72 -0.63 10.31 -8.98
CA GLU A 72 0.12 10.67 -7.78
C GLU A 72 1.44 9.89 -7.75
N SER A 73 2.54 10.58 -7.51
CA SER A 73 3.91 10.05 -7.56
C SER A 73 4.68 10.39 -6.29
N PHE A 74 5.44 9.40 -5.81
CA PHE A 74 6.17 9.46 -4.55
C PHE A 74 7.62 9.03 -4.77
N THR A 75 8.48 9.94 -5.24
CA THR A 75 9.80 9.59 -5.78
C THR A 75 10.95 9.99 -4.84
N PRO A 76 11.63 9.04 -4.20
CA PRO A 76 12.96 9.26 -3.66
C PRO A 76 13.95 9.49 -4.81
N TRP A 77 14.76 10.55 -4.74
CA TRP A 77 15.79 10.89 -5.71
C TRP A 77 17.11 11.24 -5.01
N PRO A 78 18.19 10.46 -5.15
CA PRO A 78 19.46 10.77 -4.51
C PRO A 78 20.17 11.94 -5.18
N HIS A 79 20.95 12.70 -4.41
CA HIS A 79 21.91 13.64 -4.97
C HIS A 79 23.02 12.85 -5.70
N GLY A 80 23.26 13.19 -6.97
CA GLY A 80 24.34 12.59 -7.76
C GLY A 80 24.03 11.15 -8.16
N ASP A 81 22.75 10.78 -8.17
CA ASP A 81 22.22 9.51 -8.68
C ASP A 81 22.78 8.26 -7.98
N LYS A 82 23.27 8.42 -6.74
CA LYS A 82 23.83 7.33 -5.92
C LYS A 82 22.78 6.61 -5.11
N GLY A 83 22.36 5.45 -5.60
CA GLY A 83 21.39 4.59 -4.96
C GLY A 83 20.62 3.77 -5.97
N PHE A 84 19.58 3.10 -5.48
CA PHE A 84 18.70 2.29 -6.33
C PHE A 84 17.29 2.20 -5.75
N TYR A 85 16.35 1.83 -6.60
CA TYR A 85 14.99 1.45 -6.26
C TYR A 85 14.77 -0.03 -6.59
N VAL A 86 14.10 -0.76 -5.70
CA VAL A 86 13.67 -2.15 -5.92
C VAL A 86 12.16 -2.21 -5.82
N ILE A 87 11.50 -2.80 -6.82
CA ILE A 87 10.11 -3.20 -6.64
C ILE A 87 10.08 -4.45 -5.75
N GLU A 88 9.44 -4.33 -4.60
CA GLU A 88 9.23 -5.40 -3.63
C GLU A 88 7.85 -5.26 -2.99
N ASP A 89 7.19 -6.39 -2.74
CA ASP A 89 5.80 -6.48 -2.28
C ASP A 89 5.70 -6.49 -0.75
N TRP A 90 6.55 -5.69 -0.10
CA TRP A 90 6.80 -5.72 1.35
C TRP A 90 5.54 -5.61 2.21
N ALA A 91 4.55 -4.80 1.80
CA ALA A 91 3.30 -4.63 2.55
C ALA A 91 2.37 -5.85 2.44
N GLU A 92 2.42 -6.60 1.34
CA GLU A 92 1.73 -7.89 1.22
C GLU A 92 2.46 -8.99 1.98
N GLU A 93 3.80 -9.03 1.92
CA GLU A 93 4.63 -9.98 2.67
C GLU A 93 4.43 -9.86 4.18
N LEU A 94 4.23 -8.62 4.68
CA LEU A 94 3.86 -8.35 6.07
C LEU A 94 2.38 -8.61 6.38
N GLY A 95 1.55 -8.90 5.38
CA GLY A 95 0.12 -9.13 5.53
C GLY A 95 -0.69 -7.88 5.87
N ILE A 96 -0.16 -6.68 5.61
CA ILE A 96 -0.77 -5.39 5.98
C ILE A 96 -1.41 -4.63 4.81
N SER A 97 -1.36 -5.17 3.59
CA SER A 97 -2.01 -4.56 2.43
C SER A 97 -3.52 -4.34 2.67
N PRO A 98 -4.08 -3.21 2.20
CA PRO A 98 -5.52 -2.98 2.34
C PRO A 98 -6.29 -4.01 1.51
N PRO A 99 -7.57 -4.29 1.82
CA PRO A 99 -8.42 -5.05 0.92
C PRO A 99 -8.81 -4.23 -0.31
N CYS A 100 -9.30 -4.89 -1.36
CA CYS A 100 -9.95 -4.26 -2.51
C CYS A 100 -9.14 -3.23 -3.33
N TYR A 101 -7.81 -3.22 -3.27
CA TYR A 101 -7.06 -2.29 -4.11
C TYR A 101 -7.19 -2.66 -5.59
N ILE A 102 -7.16 -1.68 -6.48
CA ILE A 102 -7.12 -1.85 -7.94
C ILE A 102 -5.79 -1.37 -8.53
N THR A 103 -5.05 -0.59 -7.75
CA THR A 103 -3.64 -0.27 -8.01
C THR A 103 -2.81 -0.70 -6.83
N LYS A 104 -1.58 -1.11 -7.12
CA LYS A 104 -0.55 -1.41 -6.14
C LYS A 104 0.77 -0.97 -6.75
N ALA A 105 1.47 -0.09 -6.05
CA ALA A 105 2.82 0.27 -6.38
C ALA A 105 3.64 0.26 -5.09
N THR A 106 4.62 -0.64 -5.02
CA THR A 106 5.36 -0.92 -3.80
C THR A 106 6.84 -1.08 -4.10
N GLY A 107 7.68 -0.71 -3.14
CA GLY A 107 9.09 -1.02 -3.22
C GLY A 107 9.91 -0.26 -2.21
N LYS A 108 11.23 -0.32 -2.43
CA LYS A 108 12.25 0.18 -1.53
C LYS A 108 13.21 1.05 -2.29
N ALA A 109 13.38 2.28 -1.84
CA ALA A 109 14.50 3.12 -2.25
C ALA A 109 15.64 2.99 -1.25
N VAL A 110 16.86 2.98 -1.76
CA VAL A 110 18.09 3.11 -0.98
C VAL A 110 18.86 4.29 -1.55
N LEU A 111 19.05 5.32 -0.72
CA LEU A 111 19.85 6.49 -1.03
C LEU A 111 21.21 6.35 -0.31
N GLU A 112 22.30 6.33 -1.07
CA GLU A 112 23.66 6.23 -0.52
C GLU A 112 24.20 7.59 -0.04
N ALA A 113 23.55 8.68 -0.44
CA ALA A 113 23.82 10.04 -0.03
C ALA A 113 22.50 10.77 0.27
N GLU A 114 22.60 12.00 0.76
CA GLU A 114 21.45 12.90 0.84
C GLU A 114 20.77 13.04 -0.53
N GLY A 115 19.49 13.40 -0.53
CA GLY A 115 18.69 13.51 -1.74
C GLY A 115 17.44 14.33 -1.53
N LYS A 116 16.45 14.09 -2.38
CA LYS A 116 15.14 14.71 -2.34
C LYS A 116 14.06 13.65 -2.36
N ALA A 117 12.97 13.90 -1.65
CA ALA A 117 11.71 13.23 -1.83
C ALA A 117 10.78 14.14 -2.65
N GLY A 118 10.48 13.72 -3.87
CA GLY A 118 9.55 14.37 -4.79
C GLY A 118 8.14 13.83 -4.60
N TYR A 119 7.20 14.73 -4.32
CA TYR A 119 5.77 14.46 -4.35
C TYR A 119 5.16 15.19 -5.54
N GLY A 120 4.42 14.46 -6.38
CA GLY A 120 3.67 15.01 -7.50
C GLY A 120 2.24 14.52 -7.46
N LEU A 121 1.27 15.43 -7.56
CA LEU A 121 -0.14 15.10 -7.70
C LEU A 121 -0.74 15.86 -8.87
N PHE A 122 -1.52 15.15 -9.67
CA PHE A 122 -2.23 15.66 -10.82
C PHE A 122 -3.65 15.12 -10.82
N LEU A 123 -4.64 16.02 -10.89
CA LEU A 123 -6.05 15.66 -11.07
C LEU A 123 -6.67 16.51 -12.16
N ARG A 124 -7.24 15.87 -13.18
CA ARG A 124 -7.76 16.54 -14.37
C ARG A 124 -9.11 15.98 -14.80
N TRP A 125 -10.07 16.86 -15.04
CA TRP A 125 -11.37 16.52 -15.62
C TRP A 125 -11.37 16.85 -17.10
N ARG A 126 -11.65 15.85 -17.93
CA ARG A 126 -11.68 15.96 -19.37
C ARG A 126 -13.04 15.60 -19.92
N VAL A 127 -13.53 16.38 -20.86
CA VAL A 127 -14.72 16.05 -21.67
C VAL A 127 -14.30 15.81 -23.10
N LYS A 128 -14.98 14.87 -23.74
CA LYS A 128 -14.84 14.65 -25.16
C LYS A 128 -15.63 15.73 -25.90
N ASN A 129 -14.95 16.48 -26.75
CA ASN A 129 -15.59 17.44 -27.64
C ASN A 129 -15.97 16.79 -28.98
N ASP A 130 -16.73 17.52 -29.78
CA ASP A 130 -16.96 17.19 -31.18
C ASP A 130 -15.59 17.09 -31.90
N GLY A 131 -15.36 15.98 -32.62
CA GLY A 131 -14.13 15.75 -33.39
C GLY A 131 -13.01 14.94 -32.70
N ASN A 132 -13.32 14.08 -31.73
CA ASN A 132 -12.34 13.20 -31.03
C ASN A 132 -11.25 13.95 -30.24
N SER A 133 -11.41 15.26 -30.00
CA SER A 133 -10.52 16.04 -29.13
C SER A 133 -11.03 16.02 -27.68
N TRP A 134 -10.11 16.23 -26.73
CA TRP A 134 -10.42 16.31 -25.31
C TRP A 134 -10.11 17.71 -24.79
N SER A 135 -11.02 18.30 -24.01
CA SER A 135 -10.82 19.58 -23.33
C SER A 135 -10.80 19.45 -21.83
N ASP A 136 -10.03 20.33 -21.18
CA ASP A 136 -9.85 20.35 -19.74
C ASP A 136 -10.86 21.29 -19.12
N LEU A 137 -11.72 20.77 -18.25
CA LEU A 137 -12.66 21.57 -17.49
C LEU A 137 -12.05 22.08 -16.19
N LYS A 138 -11.21 21.24 -15.58
CA LYS A 138 -10.51 21.52 -14.33
C LYS A 138 -9.20 20.75 -14.32
N ARG A 139 -8.14 21.39 -13.84
CA ARG A 139 -6.83 20.79 -13.58
C ARG A 139 -6.31 21.28 -12.24
N VAL A 140 -5.79 20.36 -11.44
CA VAL A 140 -5.00 20.63 -10.24
C VAL A 140 -3.65 19.96 -10.41
N ASP A 141 -2.58 20.70 -10.15
CA ASP A 141 -1.19 20.22 -10.22
C ASP A 141 -0.50 20.68 -8.94
N LYS A 142 0.05 19.73 -8.19
CA LYS A 142 0.81 20.00 -6.97
C LYS A 142 2.13 19.28 -7.05
N ARG A 143 3.20 19.99 -6.69
CA ARG A 143 4.54 19.42 -6.61
C ARG A 143 5.23 19.94 -5.36
N LYS A 144 5.91 19.05 -4.67
CA LYS A 144 6.75 19.36 -3.51
C LYS A 144 8.04 18.57 -3.64
N GLU A 145 9.16 19.22 -3.36
CA GLU A 145 10.44 18.55 -3.16
C GLU A 145 10.92 18.85 -1.75
N THR A 146 11.28 17.82 -1.01
CA THR A 146 11.78 17.95 0.36
C THR A 146 13.15 17.29 0.44
N ALA A 147 14.12 17.95 1.06
CA ALA A 147 15.42 17.35 1.29
C ALA A 147 15.29 16.16 2.25
N VAL A 148 15.98 15.06 1.95
CA VAL A 148 15.98 13.85 2.78
C VAL A 148 17.40 13.32 2.95
N SER A 149 17.68 12.74 4.10
CA SER A 149 18.98 12.13 4.39
C SER A 149 19.17 10.81 3.63
N ALA A 150 20.41 10.34 3.58
CA ALA A 150 20.75 9.00 3.14
C ALA A 150 20.03 7.94 4.01
N GLY A 151 19.77 6.77 3.44
CA GLY A 151 19.09 5.68 4.13
C GLY A 151 18.19 4.88 3.20
N SER A 152 17.37 4.01 3.79
CA SER A 152 16.40 3.23 3.03
C SER A 152 14.98 3.48 3.50
N VAL A 153 14.07 3.62 2.54
CA VAL A 153 12.64 3.78 2.79
C VAL A 153 11.86 2.81 1.93
N ARG A 154 10.84 2.19 2.50
CA ARG A 154 9.85 1.42 1.77
C ARG A 154 8.60 2.26 1.59
N VAL A 155 8.08 2.29 0.38
CA VAL A 155 6.85 3.00 0.03
C VAL A 155 5.89 2.00 -0.56
N ALA A 156 4.62 2.10 -0.18
CA ALA A 156 3.54 1.38 -0.81
C ALA A 156 2.36 2.32 -0.98
N VAL A 157 1.80 2.35 -2.19
CA VAL A 157 0.58 3.10 -2.48
C VAL A 157 -0.44 2.21 -3.16
N TYR A 158 -1.67 2.37 -2.73
CA TYR A 158 -2.83 1.63 -3.22
C TYR A 158 -3.96 2.60 -3.51
N THR A 159 -4.81 2.28 -4.50
CA THR A 159 -6.13 2.91 -4.65
C THR A 159 -7.22 1.87 -4.64
N ILE A 160 -8.34 2.21 -4.01
CA ILE A 160 -9.46 1.31 -3.73
C ILE A 160 -10.75 1.98 -4.22
N PRO A 161 -11.53 1.36 -5.11
CA PRO A 161 -12.80 1.90 -5.55
C PRO A 161 -13.86 1.75 -4.46
N ILE A 162 -14.52 2.86 -4.13
CA ILE A 162 -15.54 2.92 -3.07
C ILE A 162 -16.96 3.14 -3.62
N SER A 163 -17.10 3.15 -4.94
CA SER A 163 -18.37 3.20 -5.67
C SER A 163 -18.22 2.46 -6.98
N ASN A 164 -19.32 1.99 -7.56
CA ASN A 164 -19.29 1.27 -8.82
C ASN A 164 -18.84 2.18 -9.98
N GLY A 165 -17.95 1.68 -10.84
CA GLY A 165 -17.42 2.47 -11.94
C GLY A 165 -16.59 1.68 -12.95
N SER A 166 -15.96 2.44 -13.84
CA SER A 166 -15.04 1.95 -14.86
C SER A 166 -13.76 2.75 -14.80
N TRP A 167 -12.64 2.06 -14.64
CA TRP A 167 -11.32 2.67 -14.51
C TRP A 167 -10.35 2.05 -15.51
N LYS A 168 -9.58 2.91 -16.17
CA LYS A 168 -8.34 2.53 -16.83
C LYS A 168 -7.21 2.78 -15.84
N ILE A 169 -6.44 1.75 -15.55
CA ILE A 169 -5.30 1.79 -14.63
C ILE A 169 -4.04 1.71 -15.47
N GLU A 170 -3.07 2.57 -15.19
CA GLU A 170 -1.76 2.56 -15.82
C GLU A 170 -0.68 2.31 -14.76
N ALA A 171 0.17 1.33 -15.02
CA ALA A 171 1.29 0.97 -14.17
C ALA A 171 2.60 1.18 -14.94
N GLY A 172 3.55 1.87 -14.33
CA GLY A 172 4.89 2.04 -14.86
C GLY A 172 5.76 0.84 -14.50
N GLU A 173 5.93 -0.09 -15.43
CA GLU A 173 6.83 -1.23 -15.34
C GLU A 173 8.28 -0.74 -15.46
N LEU A 174 9.15 -1.19 -14.55
CA LEU A 174 10.59 -0.98 -14.66
C LEU A 174 11.19 -1.96 -15.66
N LEU A 175 12.06 -1.46 -16.54
CA LEU A 175 12.83 -2.31 -17.45
C LEU A 175 13.93 -3.09 -16.74
N GLU A 176 14.32 -2.68 -15.53
CA GLU A 176 15.34 -3.31 -14.70
C GLU A 176 14.92 -3.25 -13.22
N ASN A 177 15.15 -4.34 -12.48
CA ASN A 177 14.93 -4.41 -11.03
C ASN A 177 16.13 -5.13 -10.37
N PRO A 178 17.00 -4.45 -9.60
CA PRO A 178 16.92 -3.06 -9.16
C PRO A 178 17.04 -2.04 -10.30
N TYR A 179 16.33 -0.91 -10.17
CA TYR A 179 16.54 0.28 -10.98
C TYR A 179 17.57 1.19 -10.31
N TRP A 180 18.73 1.36 -10.96
CA TRP A 180 19.76 2.29 -10.50
C TRP A 180 19.43 3.71 -10.96
N PHE A 181 19.51 4.70 -10.07
CA PHE A 181 19.12 6.08 -10.42
C PHE A 181 20.02 6.71 -11.49
N ASN A 182 21.24 6.20 -11.67
CA ASN A 182 22.16 6.61 -12.72
C ASN A 182 21.92 5.92 -14.08
N SER A 183 20.93 5.02 -14.16
CA SER A 183 20.59 4.30 -15.39
C SER A 183 19.75 5.17 -16.32
N THR A 184 19.99 5.06 -17.63
CA THR A 184 19.16 5.66 -18.67
C THR A 184 17.89 4.85 -18.95
N GLY A 185 17.65 3.77 -18.20
CA GLY A 185 16.49 2.90 -18.37
C GLY A 185 15.19 3.67 -18.12
N GLY A 186 14.31 3.70 -19.11
CA GLY A 186 12.94 4.18 -18.95
C GLY A 186 12.02 3.14 -18.31
N GLY A 187 10.76 3.52 -18.09
CA GLY A 187 9.68 2.59 -17.79
C GLY A 187 8.79 2.34 -19.00
N ARG A 188 8.04 1.23 -19.01
CA ARG A 188 6.91 1.03 -19.93
C ARG A 188 5.62 1.21 -19.17
N PHE A 189 4.64 1.88 -19.76
CA PHE A 189 3.30 1.95 -19.18
C PHE A 189 2.45 0.81 -19.70
N VAL A 190 1.96 -0.02 -18.78
CA VAL A 190 1.00 -1.07 -19.08
C VAL A 190 -0.37 -0.62 -18.60
N SER A 191 -1.38 -0.70 -19.47
CA SER A 191 -2.75 -0.34 -19.14
C SER A 191 -3.62 -1.57 -18.91
N THR A 192 -4.46 -1.52 -17.88
CA THR A 192 -5.52 -2.51 -17.64
C THR A 192 -6.84 -1.82 -17.37
N TRP A 193 -7.94 -2.54 -17.59
CA TRP A 193 -9.29 -2.05 -17.32
C TRP A 193 -9.86 -2.78 -16.11
N PHE A 194 -10.51 -2.02 -15.24
CA PHE A 194 -11.28 -2.53 -14.12
C PHE A 194 -12.70 -1.96 -14.17
N ASN A 195 -13.69 -2.84 -13.96
CA ASN A 195 -15.09 -2.47 -13.84
C ASN A 195 -15.64 -3.11 -12.56
N GLY A 196 -16.13 -2.31 -11.62
CA GLY A 196 -16.56 -2.84 -10.33
C GLY A 196 -16.48 -1.86 -9.17
N THR A 197 -16.36 -2.38 -7.96
CA THR A 197 -16.12 -1.62 -6.72
C THR A 197 -15.60 -2.56 -5.64
N CYS A 198 -15.14 -2.03 -4.50
CA CYS A 198 -15.09 -2.80 -3.27
C CYS A 198 -16.52 -2.97 -2.70
N THR A 199 -16.79 -4.12 -2.09
CA THR A 199 -18.05 -4.40 -1.39
C THR A 199 -18.18 -3.69 -0.04
N CYS A 200 -17.06 -3.23 0.52
CA CYS A 200 -17.01 -2.52 1.80
C CYS A 200 -17.08 -1.01 1.63
N LYS A 201 -17.60 -0.34 2.65
CA LYS A 201 -17.53 1.11 2.79
C LYS A 201 -16.10 1.56 3.14
N PRO A 202 -15.74 2.84 2.89
CA PRO A 202 -14.43 3.37 3.21
C PRO A 202 -13.97 3.12 4.66
N GLU A 203 -14.88 3.25 5.63
CA GLU A 203 -14.58 3.05 7.06
C GLU A 203 -14.30 1.58 7.40
N GLU A 204 -14.97 0.65 6.71
CA GLU A 204 -14.76 -0.79 6.86
C GLU A 204 -13.40 -1.22 6.28
N ILE A 205 -13.01 -0.63 5.14
CA ILE A 205 -11.69 -0.82 4.53
C ILE A 205 -10.59 -0.33 5.47
N LEU A 206 -10.74 0.87 6.05
CA LEU A 206 -9.83 1.42 7.05
C LEU A 206 -9.71 0.47 8.24
N LYS A 207 -10.84 0.08 8.85
CA LYS A 207 -10.87 -0.82 10.02
C LYS A 207 -10.21 -2.17 9.72
N ALA A 208 -10.47 -2.76 8.56
CA ALA A 208 -9.87 -4.02 8.14
C ALA A 208 -8.35 -3.90 7.98
N THR A 209 -7.87 -2.79 7.41
CA THR A 209 -6.43 -2.55 7.23
C THR A 209 -5.74 -2.31 8.56
N LEU A 210 -6.33 -1.50 9.46
CA LEU A 210 -5.81 -1.29 10.81
C LEU A 210 -5.77 -2.59 11.62
N LYS A 211 -6.77 -3.47 11.47
CA LYS A 211 -6.76 -4.81 12.08
C LYS A 211 -5.56 -5.63 11.60
N LYS A 212 -5.30 -5.65 10.28
CA LYS A 212 -4.13 -6.34 9.71
C LYS A 212 -2.80 -5.78 10.24
N ILE A 213 -2.65 -4.45 10.31
CA ILE A 213 -1.46 -3.77 10.85
C ILE A 213 -1.22 -4.18 12.31
N LYS A 214 -2.26 -4.13 13.15
CA LYS A 214 -2.19 -4.55 14.56
C LYS A 214 -1.86 -6.04 14.69
N SER A 215 -2.46 -6.90 13.86
CA SER A 215 -2.14 -8.34 13.81
C SER A 215 -0.70 -8.63 13.38
N ALA A 216 -0.09 -7.77 12.56
CA ALA A 216 1.33 -7.85 12.19
C ALA A 216 2.29 -7.35 13.29
N GLY A 217 1.76 -6.99 14.46
CA GLY A 217 2.52 -6.60 15.66
C GLY A 217 2.82 -5.11 15.77
N PHE A 218 2.33 -4.28 14.85
CA PHE A 218 2.49 -2.83 14.92
C PHE A 218 1.55 -2.23 15.98
N LYS A 219 2.10 -1.31 16.79
CA LYS A 219 1.33 -0.52 17.75
C LYS A 219 1.23 0.91 17.27
N GLU A 220 0.04 1.48 17.34
CA GLU A 220 -0.18 2.89 17.03
C GLU A 220 0.57 3.75 18.06
N LYS A 221 1.41 4.67 17.58
CA LYS A 221 2.23 5.57 18.39
C LYS A 221 1.60 6.95 18.48
N GLU A 222 1.14 7.47 17.35
CA GLU A 222 0.70 8.86 17.21
C GLU A 222 -0.29 9.00 16.05
N HIS A 223 -1.40 9.69 16.30
CA HIS A 223 -2.31 10.12 15.23
C HIS A 223 -1.80 11.43 14.63
N VAL A 224 -1.90 11.56 13.31
CA VAL A 224 -1.37 12.71 12.57
C VAL A 224 -2.53 13.45 11.91
N GLY A 225 -2.72 14.74 12.22
CA GLY A 225 -3.69 15.58 11.53
C GLY A 225 -3.17 15.98 10.15
N ILE A 226 -3.92 15.71 9.09
CA ILE A 226 -3.60 16.17 7.73
C ILE A 226 -4.65 17.19 7.32
N LEU A 227 -4.19 18.31 6.76
CA LEU A 227 -5.07 19.33 6.21
C LEU A 227 -5.78 18.85 4.94
N GLU A 228 -7.09 19.06 4.91
CA GLU A 228 -7.90 18.83 3.71
C GLU A 228 -7.49 19.75 2.56
N THR A 229 -7.53 19.21 1.33
CA THR A 229 -7.22 19.97 0.12
C THR A 229 -8.36 19.90 -0.90
N GLU A 230 -8.27 20.68 -1.98
CA GLU A 230 -9.27 20.64 -3.05
C GLU A 230 -9.34 19.29 -3.80
N VAL A 231 -8.32 18.44 -3.68
CA VAL A 231 -8.23 17.12 -4.34
C VAL A 231 -8.44 15.99 -3.36
N LEU A 232 -7.84 16.09 -2.18
CA LEU A 232 -7.74 14.99 -1.22
C LEU A 232 -8.45 15.35 0.08
N LYS A 233 -9.35 14.48 0.50
CA LYS A 233 -10.09 14.57 1.75
C LYS A 233 -9.55 13.54 2.75
N PRO A 234 -8.83 13.98 3.79
CA PRO A 234 -8.25 13.09 4.80
C PRO A 234 -9.30 12.25 5.50
N MET A 235 -8.97 10.99 5.75
CA MET A 235 -9.80 10.06 6.51
C MET A 235 -9.09 9.59 7.78
N TYR A 236 -7.82 9.23 7.66
CA TYR A 236 -7.03 8.72 8.77
C TYR A 236 -5.54 8.77 8.46
N SER A 237 -4.72 9.13 9.44
CA SER A 237 -3.27 9.06 9.35
C SER A 237 -2.65 8.85 10.71
N ALA A 238 -1.64 8.00 10.78
CA ALA A 238 -0.95 7.71 12.04
C ALA A 238 0.42 7.09 11.81
N PHE A 239 1.30 7.29 12.79
CA PHE A 239 2.53 6.53 12.94
C PHE A 239 2.29 5.29 13.80
N PHE A 240 2.90 4.20 13.38
CA PHE A 240 2.93 2.91 14.06
C PHE A 240 4.38 2.50 14.30
N VAL A 241 4.60 1.74 15.36
CA VAL A 241 5.92 1.24 15.75
C VAL A 241 5.90 -0.27 16.00
N ARG A 242 6.94 -0.93 15.51
CA ARG A 242 7.35 -2.30 15.86
C ARG A 242 8.88 -2.31 15.98
N ASP A 243 9.56 -3.17 15.21
CA ASP A 243 11.02 -3.11 15.04
C ASP A 243 11.41 -1.93 14.14
N ASN A 244 10.52 -1.55 13.21
CA ASN A 244 10.60 -0.39 12.34
C ASN A 244 9.42 0.56 12.60
N HIS A 245 9.47 1.75 12.02
CA HIS A 245 8.37 2.70 12.01
C HIS A 245 7.57 2.57 10.72
N LEU A 246 6.26 2.76 10.81
CA LEU A 246 5.32 2.71 9.70
C LEU A 246 4.41 3.94 9.79
N TYR A 247 4.39 4.76 8.76
CA TYR A 247 3.36 5.77 8.56
C TYR A 247 2.29 5.22 7.63
N ILE A 248 1.03 5.48 7.93
CA ILE A 248 -0.08 5.22 7.00
C ILE A 248 -0.96 6.46 6.85
N GLU A 249 -1.51 6.64 5.65
CA GLU A 249 -2.41 7.73 5.32
C GLU A 249 -3.51 7.23 4.37
N PHE A 250 -4.77 7.43 4.79
CA PHE A 250 -5.98 7.19 4.02
C PHE A 250 -6.61 8.52 3.63
N VAL A 251 -6.80 8.72 2.33
CA VAL A 251 -7.47 9.91 1.78
C VAL A 251 -8.49 9.50 0.74
N GLU A 252 -9.63 10.17 0.71
CA GLU A 252 -10.59 10.08 -0.39
C GLU A 252 -10.15 11.04 -1.51
N VAL A 253 -10.10 10.53 -2.74
CA VAL A 253 -9.75 11.32 -3.94
C VAL A 253 -11.03 11.91 -4.52
N ARG A 254 -11.19 13.23 -4.41
CA ARG A 254 -12.42 13.95 -4.79
C ARG A 254 -12.73 13.76 -6.28
N GLY A 255 -13.96 13.35 -6.56
CA GLY A 255 -14.46 13.13 -7.93
C GLY A 255 -14.04 11.79 -8.55
N MET A 256 -13.21 10.99 -7.87
CA MET A 256 -12.75 9.69 -8.38
C MET A 256 -13.50 8.49 -7.79
N ASP A 257 -14.25 8.67 -6.69
CA ASP A 257 -14.79 7.58 -5.87
C ASP A 257 -13.72 6.53 -5.55
N LEU A 258 -12.52 7.01 -5.19
CA LEU A 258 -11.38 6.22 -4.80
C LEU A 258 -10.92 6.64 -3.41
N VAL A 259 -10.46 5.65 -2.63
CA VAL A 259 -9.60 5.89 -1.47
C VAL A 259 -8.17 5.58 -1.87
N ARG A 260 -7.24 6.51 -1.62
CA ARG A 260 -5.80 6.28 -1.71
C ARG A 260 -5.28 5.92 -0.32
N VAL A 261 -4.46 4.87 -0.28
CA VAL A 261 -3.74 4.42 0.91
C VAL A 261 -2.25 4.55 0.63
N LEU A 262 -1.56 5.39 1.39
CA LEU A 262 -0.10 5.52 1.38
C LEU A 262 0.45 4.85 2.63
N MET A 263 1.51 4.07 2.48
CA MET A 263 2.28 3.46 3.55
C MET A 263 3.76 3.72 3.36
N ILE A 264 4.45 4.13 4.41
CA ILE A 264 5.89 4.43 4.40
C ILE A 264 6.54 3.72 5.58
N MET A 265 7.55 2.90 5.34
CA MET A 265 8.21 2.12 6.39
C MET A 265 9.73 2.26 6.35
N GLY A 266 10.35 2.35 7.53
CA GLY A 266 11.80 2.54 7.68
C GLY A 266 12.16 2.92 9.12
N ASP A 267 13.33 3.53 9.28
CA ASP A 267 13.75 4.12 10.56
C ASP A 267 12.89 5.34 10.90
N GLU A 268 12.79 5.70 12.18
CA GLU A 268 11.87 6.74 12.66
C GLU A 268 12.02 8.07 11.91
N GLU A 269 13.25 8.58 11.85
CA GLU A 269 13.55 9.88 11.23
C GLU A 269 13.35 9.84 9.71
N VAL A 270 13.66 8.71 9.08
CA VAL A 270 13.40 8.51 7.65
C VAL A 270 11.89 8.53 7.39
N VAL A 271 11.12 7.77 8.16
CA VAL A 271 9.66 7.67 7.98
C VAL A 271 8.98 9.02 8.21
N LYS A 272 9.39 9.79 9.22
CA LYS A 272 8.87 11.14 9.45
C LYS A 272 9.19 12.09 8.30
N ALA A 273 10.45 12.12 7.83
CA ALA A 273 10.85 12.97 6.72
C ALA A 273 10.09 12.65 5.43
N TYR A 274 9.91 11.36 5.12
CA TYR A 274 9.16 10.94 3.95
C TYR A 274 7.65 11.14 4.11
N ALA A 275 7.08 10.94 5.31
CA ALA A 275 5.68 11.27 5.57
C ALA A 275 5.41 12.76 5.37
N GLU A 276 6.28 13.64 5.86
CA GLU A 276 6.17 15.08 5.63
C GLU A 276 6.32 15.44 4.15
N ALA A 277 7.23 14.78 3.44
CA ALA A 277 7.46 15.03 2.02
C ALA A 277 6.29 14.56 1.13
N PHE A 278 5.69 13.42 1.46
CA PHE A 278 4.70 12.73 0.63
C PHE A 278 3.26 12.92 1.07
N THR A 279 3.01 13.45 2.27
CA THR A 279 1.63 13.74 2.67
C THR A 279 1.02 14.75 1.73
N ALA A 280 -0.25 14.51 1.40
CA ALA A 280 -1.02 15.33 0.48
C ALA A 280 -1.39 16.71 1.03
N GLY A 281 -1.41 16.84 2.37
CA GLY A 281 -1.65 18.07 3.10
C GLY A 281 -0.38 18.55 3.80
N SER A 282 -0.52 19.58 4.64
CA SER A 282 0.48 19.82 5.68
C SER A 282 0.08 19.01 6.92
N ILE A 283 1.07 18.51 7.65
CA ILE A 283 0.85 17.93 8.97
C ILE A 283 0.56 19.09 9.93
N GLU A 284 -0.54 19.00 10.70
CA GLU A 284 -0.78 19.93 11.80
C GLU A 284 0.30 19.71 12.86
N GLY A 285 1.06 20.77 13.17
CA GLY A 285 2.12 20.77 14.18
C GLY A 285 1.62 21.06 15.60
#